data_AF-A0A2R2IT29-F1
#
_entry.id   AF-A0A2R2IT29-F1
#
_cell.length_a   1.000
_cell.length_b   1.000
_cell.length_c   1.000
_cell.angle_alpha   90.00
_cell.angle_beta   90.00
_cell.angle_gamma   90.00
#
_symmetry.space_group_name_H-M   'P 1'
#
loop_
_entity.id
_entity.type
_entity.pdbx_description
1 polymer ?
#
loop_
_entity_poly.entity_id
_entity_poly.type
_entity_poly.pdbx_seq_one_letter_code
_entity_poly.pdbx_strand_id
1 'polypeptide(L)' 'MAFGLAVVFSFAAIGAGHSAYTHGLSLANLFYGAIAGILVFCVPILVFAILMAICSKRVR' A
#
# COMPACT_ATOMS: atom_id res chain seq x y z
N MET A 1 9.37 -2.14 15.20
CA MET A 1 8.38 -1.15 14.70
C MET A 1 8.86 -0.35 13.48
N ALA A 2 10.17 -0.10 13.30
CA ALA A 2 10.70 0.68 12.17
C ALA A 2 10.57 0.04 10.77
N PHE A 3 10.64 -1.30 10.67
CA PHE A 3 10.60 -2.00 9.38
C PHE A 3 9.30 -1.78 8.60
N GLY A 4 8.15 -1.85 9.29
CA GLY A 4 6.84 -1.62 8.66
C GLY A 4 6.68 -0.19 8.13
N LEU A 5 7.22 0.79 8.86
CA LEU A 5 7.19 2.19 8.44
C LEU A 5 8.02 2.39 7.15
N ALA A 6 9.23 1.82 7.09
CA ALA A 6 10.12 1.93 5.93
C ALA A 6 9.49 1.32 4.66
N VAL A 7 8.78 0.20 4.80
CA VAL A 7 8.06 -0.46 3.69
C VAL A 7 6.91 0.43 3.19
N VAL A 8 6.10 0.99 4.10
CA VAL A 8 5.02 1.92 3.75
C VAL A 8 5.55 3.19 3.05
N PHE A 9 6.66 3.76 3.55
CA PHE A 9 7.32 4.91 2.92
C PHE A 9 7.82 4.61 1.51
N SER A 10 8.36 3.42 1.28
CA SER A 10 8.86 2.99 -0.03
C SER A 10 7.72 2.87 -1.04
N PHE A 11 6.60 2.27 -0.65
CA PHE A 11 5.43 2.13 -1.53
C PHE A 11 4.69 3.45 -1.78
N ALA A 12 4.65 4.34 -0.78
CA ALA A 12 4.14 5.69 -0.94
C ALA A 12 4.97 6.49 -1.95
N ALA A 13 6.30 6.40 -1.87
CA ALA A 13 7.21 7.07 -2.78
C ALA A 13 7.08 6.55 -4.22
N ILE A 14 6.93 5.23 -4.40
CA ILE A 14 6.71 4.62 -5.72
C ILE A 14 5.36 5.07 -6.30
N GLY A 15 4.29 5.07 -5.51
CA GLY A 15 2.96 5.52 -5.94
C GLY A 15 2.93 7.01 -6.31
N ALA A 16 3.60 7.86 -5.51
CA ALA A 16 3.75 9.28 -5.80
C ALA A 16 4.56 9.52 -7.09
N GLY A 17 5.70 8.82 -7.23
CA GLY A 17 6.57 8.93 -8.41
C GLY A 17 5.87 8.49 -9.69
N HIS A 18 5.10 7.40 -9.64
CA HIS A 18 4.30 6.95 -10.77
C HIS A 18 3.24 7.98 -11.18
N SER A 19 2.53 8.57 -10.21
CA SER A 19 1.53 9.61 -10.48
C SER A 19 2.14 10.88 -11.08
N ALA A 20 3.32 11.29 -10.63
CA ALA A 20 4.06 12.40 -11.22
C ALA A 20 4.47 12.12 -12.67
N TYR A 21 4.87 10.87 -12.97
CA TYR A 21 5.26 10.45 -14.31
C TYR A 21 4.08 10.42 -15.28
N THR A 22 2.89 10.02 -14.84
CA THR A 22 1.72 9.86 -15.73
C THR A 22 0.80 11.07 -15.79
N HIS A 23 0.67 11.85 -14.71
CA HIS A 23 -0.31 12.95 -14.62
C HIS A 23 0.32 14.33 -14.38
N GLY A 24 1.64 14.42 -14.43
CA GLY A 24 2.39 15.66 -14.21
C GLY A 24 2.51 16.05 -12.74
N LEU A 25 3.31 17.10 -12.49
CA LEU A 25 3.66 17.57 -11.15
C LEU A 25 2.56 18.47 -10.56
N SER A 26 1.40 17.89 -10.27
CA SER A 26 0.39 18.52 -9.42
C SER A 26 0.45 17.94 -8.01
N LEU A 27 0.46 18.80 -7.00
CA LEU A 27 0.53 18.39 -5.59
C LEU A 27 -0.60 17.40 -5.25
N ALA A 28 -1.81 17.64 -5.75
CA ALA A 28 -2.93 16.73 -5.57
C ALA A 28 -2.63 15.33 -6.13
N ASN A 29 -2.07 15.26 -7.34
CA ASN A 29 -1.77 13.99 -8.01
C ASN A 29 -0.68 13.19 -7.25
N LEU A 30 0.31 13.87 -6.67
CA LEU A 30 1.35 13.24 -5.83
C LEU A 30 0.75 12.59 -4.58
N PHE A 31 -0.13 13.30 -3.86
CA PHE A 31 -0.79 12.76 -2.67
C PHE A 31 -1.76 11.61 -3.02
N TYR A 32 -2.55 11.74 -4.07
CA TYR A 32 -3.42 10.66 -4.56
C TYR A 32 -2.59 9.43 -4.98
N GLY A 33 -1.47 9.63 -5.67
CA GLY A 33 -0.56 8.56 -6.06
C GLY A 33 0.07 7.84 -4.87
N ALA A 34 0.52 8.58 -3.85
CA ALA A 34 1.05 8.01 -2.62
C ALA A 34 0.02 7.16 -1.88
N ILE A 35 -1.21 7.68 -1.72
CA ILE A 35 -2.31 6.99 -1.05
C ILE A 35 -2.72 5.74 -1.83
N ALA A 36 -2.84 5.85 -3.16
CA ALA A 36 -3.15 4.71 -4.03
C ALA A 36 -2.07 3.64 -3.96
N GLY A 37 -0.79 4.03 -3.97
CA GLY A 37 0.34 3.11 -3.78
C GLY A 37 0.22 2.34 -2.47
N ILE A 38 0.04 3.02 -1.34
CA ILE A 38 -0.11 2.36 -0.04
C ILE A 38 -1.32 1.41 -0.03
N LEU A 39 -2.48 1.84 -0.53
CA LEU A 39 -3.70 1.02 -0.57
C LEU A 39 -3.52 -0.25 -1.40
N VAL A 40 -2.97 -0.13 -2.61
CA VAL A 40 -2.79 -1.28 -3.51
C VAL A 40 -1.85 -2.34 -2.90
N PHE A 41 -0.86 -1.93 -2.11
CA PHE A 41 0.04 -2.88 -1.44
C PHE A 41 -0.49 -3.39 -0.09
N CYS A 42 -1.15 -2.55 0.71
CA CYS A 42 -1.65 -2.95 2.03
C CYS A 42 -2.93 -3.81 1.97
N VAL A 43 -3.82 -3.58 1.01
CA VAL A 43 -5.08 -4.35 0.88
C VAL A 43 -4.84 -5.85 0.67
N PRO A 44 -4.02 -6.32 -0.30
CA PRO A 44 -3.79 -7.76 -0.48
C PRO A 44 -3.10 -8.39 0.73
N ILE A 45 -2.21 -7.67 1.42
CA ILE A 45 -1.57 -8.15 2.66
C ILE A 45 -2.63 -8.36 3.75
N LEU A 46 -3.53 -7.40 3.92
CA LEU A 46 -4.62 -7.49 4.89
C LEU A 46 -5.58 -8.63 4.55
N VAL A 47 -5.97 -8.77 3.28
CA VAL A 47 -6.84 -9.85 2.79
C VAL A 47 -6.19 -11.21 3.03
N PHE A 48 -4.89 -11.36 2.74
CA PHE A 48 -4.16 -12.60 2.98
C PHE A 48 -4.10 -12.95 4.47
N ALA A 49 -3.83 -11.97 5.33
CA ALA A 49 -3.83 -12.16 6.79
C ALA A 49 -5.21 -12.58 7.31
N ILE A 50 -6.29 -11.98 6.80
CA ILE A 50 -7.67 -12.35 7.14
C ILE A 50 -7.98 -13.78 6.68
N LEU A 51 -7.62 -14.14 5.44
CA LEU A 51 -7.81 -15.49 4.91
C LEU A 51 -7.07 -16.53 5.76
N MET A 52 -5.81 -16.27 6.11
CA MET A 52 -5.04 -17.14 7.00
C MET A 52 -5.68 -17.27 8.39
N ALA A 53 -6.19 -16.18 8.95
CA ALA A 53 -6.90 -16.22 10.23
C ALA A 53 -8.20 -17.02 10.16
N ILE A 54 -8.96 -16.90 9.07
CA ILE A 54 -10.19 -17.68 8.84
C ILE A 54 -9.85 -19.17 8.66
N CYS A 55 -8.88 -19.49 7.83
CA CYS A 55 -8.39 -20.87 7.64
C CYS A 55 -7.90 -21.48 8.95
N SER A 56 -7.13 -20.73 9.75
CA SER A 56 -6.64 -21.19 11.06
C SER A 56 -7.77 -21.44 12.06
N LYS A 57 -8.89 -20.71 11.97
CA LYS A 57 -10.08 -20.93 12.81
C LYS A 57 -10.98 -22.05 12.31
N ARG A 58 -10.90 -22.42 11.03
CA ARG A 58 -11.67 -23.52 10.42
C ARG A 58 -11.04 -24.90 10.64
N VAL A 59 -9.75 -24.94 10.98
CA VAL A 59 -8.98 -26.19 11.20
C VAL A 59 -8.95 -26.61 12.68
N ARG A 60 -9.41 -25.74 13.60
CA ARG A 60 -9.70 -26.09 15.00
C ARG A 60 -11.18 -26.39 15.17
#